data_AF-A0A7H4MKU5-F1
#
_entry.id   AF-A0A7H4MKU5-F1
#
_cell.length_a   1.000
_cell.length_b   1.000
_cell.length_c   1.000
_cell.angle_alpha   90.00
_cell.angle_beta   90.00
_cell.angle_gamma   90.00
#
_symmetry.space_group_name_H-M   'P 1'
#
loop_
_entity.id
_entity.type
_entity.pdbx_description
1 polymer ?
#
loop_
_entity_poly.entity_id
_entity_poly.type
_entity_poly.pdbx_seq_one_letter_code
_entity_poly.pdbx_strand_id
1 'polypeptide(L)'
;MKSRATDQGFKVYAAPTRGVNDSLSFRPDNSLVADLRVRQALLHATNAKQVVETLFSANYPQATSVLASSAAGYVNLSDKLTFDQAKARQLLDDAGWKPDADGIRSKDGQRLALTVYESLPQPQNKEVLQLIAQQWRQVGVALTVKAGDAGSRTLDNLDPQKTPLTVSEVGRADPDVVKSMFFPNNRDALLQKGGSSDKVQHFRDDKLNDLLTGISAAVEPQQRLQLTGDAQRYLIDNAYVIPIFEEPQVFAGAPWVKGVSFEAVGRPSFYGAWLDKH
;
A
#
# COMPACT_ATOMS: atom_id res chain seq x y z
N MET A 1 -25.67 -15.61 16.40
CA MET A 1 -25.34 -15.32 14.99
C MET A 1 -25.29 -13.80 14.86
N LYS A 2 -24.14 -13.19 14.58
CA LYS A 2 -24.10 -11.72 14.35
C LYS A 2 -24.70 -11.46 12.97
N SER A 3 -25.89 -10.86 12.89
CA SER A 3 -26.48 -10.43 11.62
C SER A 3 -25.76 -9.19 11.11
N ARG A 4 -25.60 -9.04 9.80
CA ARG A 4 -24.95 -7.85 9.20
C ARG A 4 -25.86 -6.63 9.37
N ALA A 5 -25.29 -5.43 9.34
CA ALA A 5 -26.07 -4.19 9.43
C ALA A 5 -27.16 -4.12 8.35
N THR A 6 -26.85 -4.61 7.14
CA THR A 6 -27.80 -4.74 6.03
C THR A 6 -28.98 -5.65 6.36
N ASP A 7 -28.75 -6.73 7.10
CA ASP A 7 -29.79 -7.70 7.47
C ASP A 7 -30.78 -7.09 8.48
N GLN A 8 -30.37 -6.01 9.16
CA GLN A 8 -31.21 -5.22 10.07
C GLN A 8 -31.77 -3.96 9.41
N GLY A 9 -31.68 -3.84 8.08
CA GLY A 9 -32.23 -2.71 7.32
C GLY A 9 -31.40 -1.42 7.37
N PHE A 10 -30.18 -1.44 7.92
CA PHE A 10 -29.28 -0.29 7.86
C PHE A 10 -28.69 -0.13 6.46
N LYS A 11 -28.56 1.13 6.03
CA LYS A 11 -27.84 1.48 4.81
C LYS A 11 -26.34 1.48 5.11
N VAL A 12 -25.57 0.78 4.28
CA VAL A 12 -24.11 0.83 4.32
C VAL A 12 -23.62 1.88 3.32
N TYR A 13 -22.75 2.76 3.79
CA TYR A 13 -22.04 3.75 2.98
C TYR A 13 -20.57 3.35 2.93
N ALA A 14 -19.96 3.41 1.75
CA ALA A 14 -18.54 3.19 1.53
C ALA A 14 -18.00 4.39 0.74
N ALA A 15 -17.50 5.40 1.44
CA ALA A 15 -17.02 6.64 0.82
C ALA A 15 -15.52 6.52 0.52
N PRO A 16 -15.06 6.79 -0.72
CA PRO A 16 -13.65 6.64 -1.06
C PRO A 16 -12.78 7.72 -0.40
N THR A 17 -11.53 7.39 -0.11
CA THR A 17 -10.53 8.32 0.46
C THR A 17 -9.75 9.11 -0.60
N ARG A 18 -9.92 8.76 -1.88
CA ARG A 18 -9.37 9.45 -3.08
C ARG A 18 -7.86 9.72 -3.03
N GLY A 19 -7.10 8.81 -2.41
CA GLY A 19 -5.66 8.98 -2.18
C GLY A 19 -4.84 7.75 -2.56
N VAL A 20 -3.74 7.52 -1.84
CA VAL A 20 -2.88 6.33 -2.01
C VAL A 20 -3.57 5.13 -1.37
N ASN A 21 -3.70 4.05 -2.13
CA ASN A 21 -4.32 2.79 -1.71
C ASN A 21 -3.51 2.07 -0.61
N ASP A 22 -4.17 1.21 0.16
CA ASP A 22 -3.47 0.30 1.08
C ASP A 22 -2.53 -0.60 0.29
N SER A 23 -1.25 -0.45 0.62
CA SER A 23 -0.13 -1.01 -0.12
C SER A 23 0.99 -1.44 0.81
N LEU A 24 1.83 -2.37 0.33
CA LEU A 24 3.17 -2.58 0.89
C LEU A 24 4.19 -1.74 0.11
N SER A 25 4.98 -0.94 0.81
CA SER A 25 6.12 -0.21 0.23
C SER A 25 7.44 -0.81 0.71
N PHE A 26 8.37 -0.99 -0.23
CA PHE A 26 9.72 -1.46 0.05
C PHE A 26 10.63 -0.30 0.45
N ARG A 27 11.66 -0.63 1.23
CA ARG A 27 12.73 0.29 1.61
C ARG A 27 14.06 -0.19 1.04
N PRO A 28 14.44 0.27 -0.17
CA PRO A 28 15.53 -0.33 -0.93
C PRO A 28 16.93 -0.16 -0.34
N ASP A 29 17.12 0.64 0.72
CA ASP A 29 18.37 0.67 1.48
C ASP A 29 18.62 -0.63 2.28
N ASN A 30 17.59 -1.48 2.43
CA ASN A 30 17.75 -2.84 2.93
C ASN A 30 18.23 -3.79 1.83
N SER A 31 19.34 -4.50 2.07
CA SER A 31 19.97 -5.39 1.07
C SER A 31 19.04 -6.51 0.57
N LEU A 32 18.08 -6.96 1.39
CA LEU A 32 17.15 -8.02 1.04
C LEU A 32 16.12 -7.60 -0.02
N VAL A 33 15.89 -6.29 -0.20
CA VAL A 33 14.91 -5.73 -1.15
C VAL A 33 15.49 -4.64 -2.05
N ALA A 34 16.82 -4.47 -2.04
CA ALA A 34 17.55 -3.50 -2.87
C ALA A 34 17.49 -3.86 -4.36
N ASP A 35 17.58 -5.16 -4.69
CA ASP A 35 17.48 -5.67 -6.06
C ASP A 35 16.03 -5.57 -6.57
N LEU A 36 15.85 -4.89 -7.71
CA LEU A 36 14.55 -4.74 -8.38
C LEU A 36 13.87 -6.10 -8.63
N ARG A 37 14.64 -7.14 -9.00
CA ARG A 37 14.10 -8.47 -9.30
C ARG A 37 13.46 -9.11 -8.07
N VAL A 38 13.98 -8.85 -6.87
CA VAL A 38 13.38 -9.33 -5.62
C VAL A 38 12.04 -8.63 -5.39
N ARG A 39 11.97 -7.31 -5.55
CA ARG A 39 10.71 -6.57 -5.38
C ARG A 39 9.66 -6.99 -6.42
N GLN A 40 10.06 -7.14 -7.68
CA GLN A 40 9.19 -7.66 -8.74
C GLN A 40 8.72 -9.09 -8.44
N ALA A 41 9.59 -9.95 -7.90
CA ALA A 41 9.20 -11.29 -7.49
C ALA A 41 8.13 -11.26 -6.40
N LEU A 42 8.27 -10.38 -5.40
CA LEU A 42 7.30 -10.24 -4.32
C LEU A 42 5.99 -9.62 -4.79
N LEU A 43 6.03 -8.70 -5.74
CA LEU A 43 4.84 -8.21 -6.44
C LEU A 43 4.10 -9.37 -7.11
N HIS A 44 4.79 -10.17 -7.93
CA HIS A 44 4.18 -11.33 -8.60
C HIS A 44 3.77 -12.46 -7.65
N ALA A 45 4.40 -12.56 -6.46
CA ALA A 45 4.00 -13.51 -5.43
C ALA A 45 2.74 -13.06 -4.66
N THR A 46 2.25 -11.84 -4.85
CA THR A 46 1.13 -11.27 -4.09
C THR A 46 -0.17 -11.38 -4.88
N ASN A 47 -1.12 -12.18 -4.39
CA ASN A 47 -2.47 -12.27 -4.93
C ASN A 47 -3.40 -11.31 -4.18
N ALA A 48 -3.38 -10.03 -4.58
CA ALA A 48 -4.23 -8.99 -3.99
C ALA A 48 -5.73 -9.30 -4.13
N LYS A 49 -6.14 -9.93 -5.23
CA LYS A 49 -7.52 -10.38 -5.44
C LYS A 49 -7.96 -11.35 -4.35
N GLN A 50 -7.16 -12.39 -4.07
CA GLN A 50 -7.46 -13.35 -3.02
C GLN A 50 -7.52 -12.67 -1.64
N VAL A 51 -6.64 -11.71 -1.37
CA VAL A 51 -6.66 -10.93 -0.12
C VAL A 51 -8.00 -10.22 0.04
N VAL A 52 -8.44 -9.50 -1.00
CA VAL A 52 -9.72 -8.79 -1.01
C VAL A 52 -10.90 -9.73 -0.81
N GLU A 53 -10.97 -10.81 -1.60
CA GLU A 53 -12.08 -11.77 -1.56
C GLU A 53 -12.17 -12.54 -0.23
N THR A 54 -11.05 -12.74 0.45
CA THR A 54 -11.00 -13.48 1.72
C THR A 54 -11.37 -12.60 2.91
N LEU A 55 -10.88 -11.37 2.95
CA LEU A 55 -10.91 -10.53 4.16
C LEU A 55 -11.97 -9.44 4.10
N PHE A 56 -12.31 -8.95 2.90
CA PHE A 56 -13.13 -7.75 2.77
C PHE A 56 -14.48 -8.01 2.13
N SER A 57 -15.40 -7.08 2.38
CA SER A 57 -16.67 -7.02 1.65
C SER A 57 -16.46 -6.41 0.26
N ALA A 58 -17.47 -6.52 -0.61
CA ALA A 58 -17.47 -5.88 -1.94
C ALA A 58 -17.26 -4.36 -1.93
N ASN A 59 -17.31 -3.70 -0.77
CA ASN A 59 -17.04 -2.27 -0.63
C ASN A 59 -15.54 -1.92 -0.74
N TYR A 60 -14.64 -2.89 -0.60
CA TYR A 60 -13.19 -2.69 -0.70
C TYR A 60 -12.70 -3.26 -2.04
N PRO A 61 -12.70 -2.48 -3.12
CA PRO A 61 -12.26 -2.99 -4.42
C PRO A 61 -10.76 -3.27 -4.42
N GLN A 62 -10.34 -4.23 -5.24
CA GLN A 62 -8.92 -4.49 -5.50
C GLN A 62 -8.27 -3.23 -6.10
N ALA A 63 -7.11 -2.85 -5.57
CA ALA A 63 -6.34 -1.75 -6.11
C ALA A 63 -5.73 -2.14 -7.47
N THR A 64 -5.92 -1.28 -8.47
CA THR A 64 -5.37 -1.43 -9.84
C THR A 64 -4.24 -0.45 -10.12
N SER A 65 -3.87 0.38 -9.12
CA SER A 65 -2.77 1.34 -9.17
C SER A 65 -2.37 1.75 -7.74
N VAL A 66 -1.34 2.59 -7.64
CA VAL A 66 -0.92 3.22 -6.37
C VAL A 66 -2.00 4.15 -5.82
N LEU A 67 -2.74 4.85 -6.70
CA LEU A 67 -3.87 5.69 -6.31
C LEU A 67 -5.21 4.97 -6.50
N ALA A 68 -6.19 5.31 -5.66
CA ALA A 68 -7.57 4.87 -5.84
C ALA A 68 -8.12 5.31 -7.20
N SER A 69 -8.98 4.51 -7.81
CA SER A 69 -9.65 4.81 -9.09
C SER A 69 -10.49 6.10 -9.06
N SER A 70 -10.88 6.54 -7.87
CA SER A 70 -11.60 7.79 -7.60
C SER A 70 -10.70 9.02 -7.40
N ALA A 71 -9.37 8.84 -7.36
CA ALA A 71 -8.41 9.91 -7.15
C ALA A 71 -8.08 10.66 -8.46
N ALA A 72 -7.78 11.95 -8.36
CA ALA A 72 -7.33 12.74 -9.50
C ALA A 72 -5.95 12.27 -9.98
N GLY A 73 -5.81 12.06 -11.29
CA GLY A 73 -4.55 11.59 -11.90
C GLY A 73 -4.37 10.08 -11.83
N TYR A 74 -5.37 9.33 -11.38
CA TYR A 74 -5.39 7.87 -11.46
C TYR A 74 -5.08 7.38 -12.89
N VAL A 75 -4.26 6.34 -12.97
CA VAL A 75 -4.00 5.56 -14.18
C VAL A 75 -4.21 4.09 -13.85
N ASN A 76 -4.86 3.33 -14.73
CA ASN A 76 -5.01 1.89 -14.53
C ASN A 76 -3.68 1.18 -14.88
N LEU A 77 -3.13 0.42 -13.93
CA LEU A 77 -1.88 -0.34 -14.06
C LEU A 77 -2.10 -1.84 -13.74
N SER A 78 -3.34 -2.33 -13.82
CA SER A 78 -3.67 -3.72 -13.47
C SER A 78 -2.90 -4.76 -14.30
N ASP A 79 -2.50 -4.41 -15.52
CA ASP A 79 -1.68 -5.24 -16.40
C ASP A 79 -0.27 -5.49 -15.86
N LYS A 80 0.23 -4.60 -14.98
CA LYS A 80 1.53 -4.72 -14.30
C LYS A 80 1.43 -5.38 -12.92
N LEU A 81 0.22 -5.58 -12.40
CA LEU A 81 -0.05 -6.11 -11.06
C LEU A 81 -0.54 -7.57 -11.12
N THR A 82 0.21 -8.41 -11.85
CA THR A 82 -0.19 -9.81 -12.11
C THR A 82 0.36 -10.76 -11.06
N PHE A 83 -0.48 -11.69 -10.60
CA PHE A 83 -0.07 -12.77 -9.70
C PHE A 83 0.46 -13.95 -10.51
N ASP A 84 1.75 -14.28 -10.33
CA ASP A 84 2.43 -15.38 -10.99
C ASP A 84 3.57 -15.91 -10.10
N GLN A 85 3.31 -17.02 -9.41
CA GLN A 85 4.30 -17.63 -8.53
C GLN A 85 5.50 -18.23 -9.29
N ALA A 86 5.30 -18.71 -10.52
CA ALA A 86 6.39 -19.28 -11.30
C ALA A 86 7.37 -18.16 -11.70
N LYS A 87 6.83 -17.02 -12.17
CA LYS A 87 7.62 -15.83 -12.46
C LYS A 87 8.34 -15.30 -11.22
N ALA A 88 7.66 -15.27 -10.07
CA ALA A 88 8.28 -14.87 -8.81
C ALA A 88 9.48 -15.75 -8.43
N ARG A 89 9.33 -17.09 -8.53
CA ARG A 89 10.44 -18.02 -8.29
C ARG A 89 11.60 -17.77 -9.25
N GLN A 90 11.32 -17.63 -10.55
CA GLN A 90 12.32 -17.35 -11.56
C GLN A 90 13.11 -16.07 -11.25
N LEU A 91 12.42 -14.98 -10.93
CA LEU A 91 13.07 -13.70 -10.60
C LEU A 91 13.98 -13.80 -9.36
N LEU A 92 13.56 -14.55 -8.34
CA LEU A 92 14.39 -14.82 -7.17
C LEU A 92 15.61 -15.68 -7.53
N ASP A 93 15.44 -16.68 -8.38
CA ASP A 93 16.52 -17.53 -8.87
C ASP A 93 17.56 -16.73 -9.69
N ASP A 94 17.10 -15.84 -10.56
CA ASP A 94 17.92 -14.94 -11.38
C ASP A 94 18.66 -13.90 -10.51
N ALA A 95 18.04 -13.50 -9.40
CA ALA A 95 18.67 -12.63 -8.38
C ALA A 95 19.68 -13.37 -7.49
N GLY A 96 19.81 -14.69 -7.64
CA GLY A 96 20.77 -15.53 -6.90
C GLY A 96 20.25 -16.08 -5.58
N TRP A 97 18.95 -15.90 -5.27
CA TRP A 97 18.32 -16.45 -4.08
C TRP A 97 17.93 -17.90 -4.31
N LYS A 98 18.57 -18.85 -3.62
CA LYS A 98 18.33 -20.29 -3.79
C LYS A 98 17.62 -20.88 -2.57
N PRO A 99 16.69 -21.83 -2.73
CA PRO A 99 15.99 -22.42 -1.59
C PRO A 99 16.95 -23.20 -0.69
N ASP A 100 16.89 -22.96 0.61
CA ASP A 100 17.55 -23.79 1.62
C ASP A 100 16.71 -25.05 1.93
N ALA A 101 17.23 -25.92 2.80
CA ALA A 101 16.56 -27.14 3.24
C ALA A 101 15.18 -26.91 3.88
N ASP A 102 14.95 -25.73 4.48
CA ASP A 102 13.66 -25.37 5.07
C ASP A 102 12.70 -24.65 4.10
N GLY A 103 13.10 -24.55 2.83
CA GLY A 103 12.35 -23.94 1.75
C GLY A 103 12.43 -22.41 1.70
N ILE A 104 13.05 -21.76 2.68
CA ILE A 104 13.32 -20.31 2.64
C ILE A 104 14.60 -20.08 1.85
N ARG A 105 14.62 -19.08 0.98
CA ARG A 105 15.76 -18.83 0.11
C ARG A 105 16.89 -18.12 0.85
N SER A 106 18.12 -18.41 0.46
CA SER A 106 19.34 -17.74 0.90
C SER A 106 20.22 -17.30 -0.27
N LYS A 107 21.08 -16.32 0.01
CA LYS A 107 22.11 -15.81 -0.90
C LYS A 107 23.25 -15.26 -0.06
N ASP A 108 24.48 -15.65 -0.37
CA ASP A 108 25.70 -15.15 0.30
C ASP A 108 25.64 -15.23 1.85
N GLY A 109 25.07 -16.32 2.38
CA GLY A 109 24.88 -16.54 3.81
C GLY A 109 23.75 -15.73 4.47
N GLN A 110 23.04 -14.89 3.70
CA GLN A 110 21.86 -14.17 4.15
C GLN A 110 20.59 -14.95 3.79
N ARG A 111 19.63 -14.99 4.71
CA ARG A 111 18.29 -15.57 4.47
C ARG A 111 17.32 -14.48 4.03
N LEU A 112 16.44 -14.80 3.08
CA LEU A 112 15.41 -13.88 2.59
C LEU A 112 14.24 -13.82 3.58
N ALA A 113 14.51 -13.20 4.73
CA ALA A 113 13.58 -13.06 5.85
C ALA A 113 13.31 -11.58 6.08
N LEU A 114 12.12 -11.14 5.69
CA LEU A 114 11.64 -9.77 5.78
C LEU A 114 10.81 -9.59 7.05
N THR A 115 10.71 -8.34 7.49
CA THR A 115 9.83 -7.98 8.60
C THR A 115 9.05 -6.72 8.28
N VAL A 116 7.86 -6.62 8.85
CA VAL A 116 6.94 -5.49 8.69
C VAL A 116 6.18 -5.32 9.99
N TYR A 117 5.87 -4.08 10.37
CA TYR A 117 4.96 -3.82 11.49
C TYR A 117 3.51 -3.76 11.02
N GLU A 118 2.60 -4.31 11.82
CA GLU A 118 1.16 -4.11 11.65
C GLU A 118 0.84 -2.62 11.67
N SER A 119 0.02 -2.12 10.75
CA SER A 119 -0.49 -0.76 10.72
C SER A 119 -1.90 -0.70 11.31
N LEU A 120 -1.99 -0.38 12.60
CA LEU A 120 -3.25 -0.39 13.37
C LEU A 120 -4.37 0.49 12.80
N PRO A 121 -4.10 1.65 12.16
CA PRO A 121 -5.17 2.41 11.52
C PRO A 121 -5.87 1.63 10.40
N GLN A 122 -5.17 0.71 9.73
CA GLN A 122 -5.68 0.06 8.52
C GLN A 122 -6.51 -1.19 8.83
N PRO A 123 -7.64 -1.37 8.12
CA PRO A 123 -8.60 -2.41 8.43
C PRO A 123 -7.99 -3.79 8.19
N GLN A 124 -8.11 -4.69 9.17
CA GLN A 124 -7.66 -6.09 9.07
C GLN A 124 -6.18 -6.23 8.65
N ASN A 125 -5.35 -5.21 8.97
CA ASN A 125 -4.00 -5.13 8.43
C ASN A 125 -3.13 -6.34 8.82
N LYS A 126 -3.30 -6.85 10.05
CA LYS A 126 -2.60 -8.05 10.50
C LYS A 126 -2.93 -9.26 9.63
N GLU A 127 -4.22 -9.49 9.37
CA GLU A 127 -4.71 -10.59 8.56
C GLU A 127 -4.26 -10.46 7.10
N VAL A 128 -4.27 -9.24 6.55
CA VAL A 128 -3.71 -8.92 5.22
C VAL A 128 -2.24 -9.32 5.15
N LEU A 129 -1.42 -8.84 6.09
CA LEU A 129 0.02 -9.12 6.12
C LEU A 129 0.31 -10.61 6.35
N GLN A 130 -0.50 -11.31 7.14
CA GLN A 130 -0.37 -12.75 7.35
C GLN A 130 -0.69 -13.55 6.09
N LEU A 131 -1.72 -13.16 5.32
CA LEU A 131 -2.04 -13.81 4.06
C LEU A 131 -0.95 -13.56 3.01
N ILE A 132 -0.41 -12.33 2.95
CA ILE A 132 0.77 -12.02 2.11
C ILE A 132 1.97 -12.86 2.55
N ALA A 133 2.23 -12.99 3.85
CA ALA A 133 3.31 -13.83 4.37
C ALA A 133 3.17 -15.31 3.96
N GLN A 134 1.94 -15.84 3.94
CA GLN A 134 1.65 -17.19 3.45
C GLN A 134 1.93 -17.33 1.95
N GLN A 135 1.54 -16.33 1.15
CA GLN A 135 1.79 -16.33 -0.30
C GLN A 135 3.30 -16.23 -0.60
N TRP A 136 4.02 -15.36 0.08
CA TRP A 136 5.47 -15.18 -0.08
C TRP A 136 6.27 -16.40 0.39
N ARG A 137 5.82 -17.10 1.43
CA ARG A 137 6.44 -18.35 1.87
C ARG A 137 6.43 -19.40 0.77
N GLN A 138 5.42 -19.42 -0.10
CA GLN A 138 5.35 -20.39 -1.21
C GLN A 138 6.47 -20.19 -2.22
N VAL A 139 6.99 -18.96 -2.38
CA VAL A 139 8.14 -18.67 -3.24
C VAL A 139 9.47 -18.64 -2.49
N GLY A 140 9.46 -19.01 -1.21
CA GLY A 140 10.64 -19.13 -0.35
C GLY A 140 11.08 -17.83 0.31
N VAL A 141 10.16 -16.89 0.55
CA VAL A 141 10.42 -15.67 1.33
C VAL A 141 9.68 -15.72 2.65
N ALA A 142 10.40 -15.54 3.76
CA ALA A 142 9.78 -15.42 5.06
C ALA A 142 9.39 -13.96 5.31
N LEU A 143 8.15 -13.72 5.75
CA LEU A 143 7.69 -12.41 6.22
C LEU A 143 7.20 -12.53 7.66
N THR A 144 7.84 -11.80 8.57
CA THR A 144 7.41 -11.73 9.97
C THR A 144 6.63 -10.45 10.21
N VAL A 145 5.36 -10.61 10.62
CA VAL A 145 4.47 -9.52 11.01
C VAL A 145 4.70 -9.21 12.50
N LYS A 146 5.22 -8.02 12.78
CA LYS A 146 5.52 -7.56 14.13
C LYS A 146 4.34 -6.78 14.70
N ALA A 147 3.87 -7.20 15.87
CA ALA A 147 3.15 -6.34 16.79
C ALA A 147 4.18 -5.63 17.68
N GLY A 148 3.96 -4.37 18.02
CA GLY A 148 4.87 -3.63 18.91
C GLY A 148 4.18 -2.43 19.55
N ASP A 149 4.66 -2.02 20.72
CA ASP A 149 4.30 -0.73 21.29
C ASP A 149 4.74 0.40 20.37
N ALA A 150 4.04 1.53 20.43
CA ALA A 150 4.25 2.64 19.50
C ALA A 150 5.68 3.19 19.52
N GLY A 151 6.38 3.10 20.65
CA GLY A 151 7.74 3.63 20.81
C GLY A 151 8.77 2.82 20.04
N SER A 152 8.84 1.51 20.30
CA SER A 152 9.77 0.63 19.58
C SER A 152 9.48 0.56 18.09
N ARG A 153 8.20 0.51 17.69
CA ARG A 153 7.80 0.55 16.28
C ARG A 153 8.30 1.82 15.59
N THR A 154 8.14 2.99 16.21
CA THR A 154 8.52 4.28 15.60
C THR A 154 10.01 4.32 15.29
N LEU A 155 10.86 3.91 16.23
CA LEU A 155 12.32 3.89 16.03
C LEU A 155 12.77 2.83 15.03
N ASP A 156 12.16 1.65 15.06
CA ASP A 156 12.49 0.57 14.13
C ASP A 156 12.04 0.91 12.71
N ASN A 157 10.92 1.62 12.55
CA ASN A 157 10.45 2.12 11.26
C ASN A 157 11.34 3.22 10.65
N LEU A 158 12.30 3.78 11.39
CA LEU A 158 13.33 4.66 10.84
C LEU A 158 14.58 3.88 10.40
N ASP A 159 14.60 2.56 10.60
CA ASP A 159 15.75 1.71 10.29
C ASP A 159 15.38 0.71 9.19
N PRO A 160 15.85 0.92 7.94
CA PRO A 160 15.49 0.04 6.83
C PRO A 160 15.98 -1.40 7.08
N GLN A 161 17.06 -1.61 7.85
CA GLN A 161 17.56 -2.94 8.17
C GLN A 161 16.63 -3.71 9.11
N LYS A 162 15.94 -3.00 10.02
CA LYS A 162 14.95 -3.60 10.92
C LYS A 162 13.57 -3.76 10.32
N THR A 163 13.24 -2.95 9.30
CA THR A 163 11.93 -2.88 8.67
C THR A 163 12.09 -2.64 7.16
N PRO A 164 12.40 -3.68 6.36
CA PRO A 164 12.52 -3.57 4.90
C PRO A 164 11.22 -3.14 4.18
N LEU A 165 10.10 -3.14 4.91
CA LEU A 165 8.76 -2.91 4.42
C LEU A 165 8.01 -1.97 5.35
N THR A 166 7.11 -1.18 4.78
CA THR A 166 6.07 -0.47 5.52
C THR A 166 4.72 -0.62 4.82
N VAL A 167 3.64 -0.57 5.60
CA VAL A 167 2.31 -0.35 5.05
C VAL A 167 2.18 1.13 4.69
N SER A 168 1.56 1.39 3.54
CA SER A 168 1.39 2.71 2.97
C SER A 168 -0.05 2.91 2.54
N GLU A 169 -0.68 3.99 3.01
CA GLU A 169 -2.00 4.46 2.59
C GLU A 169 -2.09 5.92 3.05
N VAL A 170 -2.80 6.74 2.27
CA VAL A 170 -3.18 8.08 2.74
C VAL A 170 -4.36 8.59 1.93
N GLY A 171 -5.47 8.87 2.61
CA GLY A 171 -6.58 9.66 2.06
C GLY A 171 -6.24 11.15 1.91
N ARG A 172 -6.16 11.62 0.66
CA ARG A 172 -6.03 13.06 0.32
C ARG A 172 -6.53 13.28 -1.10
N ALA A 173 -7.58 14.08 -1.25
CA ALA A 173 -8.20 14.37 -2.53
C ALA A 173 -7.47 15.48 -3.33
N ASP A 174 -6.16 15.30 -3.57
CA ASP A 174 -5.35 16.20 -4.40
C ASP A 174 -4.23 15.42 -5.11
N PRO A 175 -3.89 15.74 -6.38
CA PRO A 175 -2.89 15.00 -7.16
C PRO A 175 -1.50 14.89 -6.51
N ASP A 176 -1.09 15.85 -5.66
CA ASP A 176 0.20 15.77 -4.97
C ASP A 176 0.26 14.66 -3.91
N VAL A 177 -0.85 13.93 -3.65
CA VAL A 177 -0.89 12.89 -2.62
C VAL A 177 0.20 11.84 -2.80
N VAL A 178 0.62 11.57 -4.04
CA VAL A 178 1.78 10.70 -4.34
C VAL A 178 3.07 11.31 -3.77
N LYS A 179 3.29 12.63 -3.94
CA LYS A 179 4.40 13.36 -3.30
C LYS A 179 4.27 13.36 -1.78
N SER A 180 3.06 13.54 -1.25
CA SER A 180 2.81 13.48 0.20
C SER A 180 3.31 12.14 0.77
N MET A 181 3.10 11.04 0.05
CA MET A 181 3.47 9.70 0.51
C MET A 181 4.97 9.36 0.30
N PHE A 182 5.53 9.65 -0.88
CA PHE A 182 6.80 9.07 -1.30
C PHE A 182 8.00 10.05 -1.31
N PHE A 183 7.78 11.35 -1.14
CA PHE A 183 8.87 12.32 -1.14
C PHE A 183 9.65 12.28 0.19
N PRO A 184 11.00 12.35 0.19
CA PRO A 184 11.85 12.21 1.38
C PRO A 184 11.50 13.17 2.52
N ASN A 185 11.07 14.39 2.19
CA ASN A 185 10.78 15.42 3.20
C ASN A 185 9.31 15.42 3.67
N ASN A 186 8.52 14.40 3.29
CA ASN A 186 7.13 14.23 3.68
C ASN A 186 6.96 12.95 4.52
N ARG A 187 6.10 12.01 4.11
CA ARG A 187 5.91 10.73 4.81
C ARG A 187 7.01 9.71 4.54
N ASP A 188 7.76 9.89 3.44
CA ASP A 188 8.97 9.14 3.12
C ASP A 188 8.79 7.61 3.19
N ALA A 189 7.73 7.08 2.56
CA ALA A 189 7.38 5.67 2.65
C ALA A 189 8.49 4.70 2.17
N LEU A 190 9.36 5.15 1.26
CA LEU A 190 10.51 4.38 0.76
C LEU A 190 11.78 4.55 1.62
N LEU A 191 11.75 5.47 2.59
CA LEU A 191 12.85 5.82 3.48
C LEU A 191 14.12 6.19 2.70
N GLN A 192 14.12 7.37 2.09
CA GLN A 192 15.20 7.86 1.23
C GLN A 192 16.25 8.67 2.01
N LYS A 193 17.48 8.67 1.52
CA LYS A 193 18.58 9.46 2.06
C LYS A 193 18.26 10.96 2.01
N GLY A 194 18.48 11.63 3.13
CA GLY A 194 18.14 13.04 3.33
C GLY A 194 16.66 13.29 3.66
N GLY A 195 15.89 12.22 3.89
CA GLY A 195 14.50 12.28 4.32
C GLY A 195 14.33 12.13 5.83
N SER A 196 13.40 11.26 6.22
CA SER A 196 12.93 11.14 7.60
C SER A 196 13.91 10.45 8.58
N SER A 197 14.97 9.82 8.07
CA SER A 197 15.92 9.05 8.87
C SER A 197 17.37 9.28 8.45
N ASP A 198 18.26 9.42 9.43
CA ASP A 198 19.73 9.45 9.28
C ASP A 198 20.35 8.05 9.12
N LYS A 199 19.58 7.00 9.36
CA LYS A 199 20.03 5.60 9.22
C LYS A 199 20.11 5.15 7.76
N VAL A 200 19.47 5.85 6.83
CA VAL A 200 19.52 5.54 5.40
C VAL A 200 20.86 6.01 4.82
N GLN A 201 21.65 5.07 4.33
CA GLN A 201 23.03 5.36 3.91
C GLN A 201 23.18 5.59 2.41
N HIS A 202 22.42 4.87 1.58
CA HIS A 202 22.70 4.75 0.15
C HIS A 202 21.49 5.08 -0.74
N PHE A 203 20.28 4.67 -0.37
CA PHE A 203 19.13 4.76 -1.26
C PHE A 203 18.58 6.17 -1.39
N ARG A 204 18.51 6.65 -2.63
CA ARG A 204 17.82 7.86 -3.05
C ARG A 204 17.44 7.71 -4.53
N ASP A 205 16.24 8.13 -4.89
CA ASP A 205 15.76 8.08 -6.28
C ASP A 205 15.45 9.48 -6.79
N ASP A 206 16.45 10.14 -7.40
CA ASP A 206 16.31 11.51 -7.90
C ASP A 206 15.26 11.62 -9.02
N LYS A 207 15.14 10.60 -9.88
CA LYS A 207 14.12 10.60 -10.94
C LYS A 207 12.70 10.57 -10.36
N LEU A 208 12.45 9.74 -9.34
CA LEU A 208 11.19 9.79 -8.61
C LEU A 208 10.99 11.17 -7.98
N ASN A 209 12.00 11.69 -7.30
CA ASN A 209 11.91 12.98 -6.60
C ASN A 209 11.62 14.16 -7.55
N ASP A 210 12.16 14.12 -8.77
CA ASP A 210 11.87 15.11 -9.82
C ASP A 210 10.41 15.02 -10.30
N LEU A 211 9.89 13.81 -10.54
CA LEU A 211 8.47 13.61 -10.86
C LEU A 211 7.57 14.16 -9.75
N LEU A 212 7.87 13.79 -8.49
CA LEU A 212 7.09 14.22 -7.33
C LEU A 212 7.13 15.74 -7.12
N THR A 213 8.29 16.36 -7.29
CA THR A 213 8.43 17.82 -7.19
C THR A 213 7.71 18.52 -8.33
N GLY A 214 7.79 17.98 -9.54
CA GLY A 214 7.08 18.46 -10.72
C GLY A 214 5.56 18.52 -10.51
N ILE A 215 4.94 17.53 -9.85
CA ILE A 215 3.50 17.54 -9.55
C ILE A 215 3.10 18.78 -8.75
N SER A 216 3.90 19.17 -7.76
CA SER A 216 3.62 20.36 -6.93
C SER A 216 4.00 21.69 -7.59
N ALA A 217 4.88 21.67 -8.59
CA ALA A 217 5.36 22.85 -9.29
C ALA A 217 4.56 23.16 -10.58
N ALA A 218 3.82 22.19 -11.11
CA ALA A 218 3.05 22.35 -12.32
C ALA A 218 1.90 23.36 -12.15
N VAL A 219 1.88 24.37 -13.01
CA VAL A 219 0.82 25.40 -13.07
C VAL A 219 -0.40 24.88 -13.83
N GLU A 220 -0.17 24.15 -14.92
CA GLU A 220 -1.24 23.63 -15.77
C GLU A 220 -1.87 22.37 -15.15
N PRO A 221 -3.21 22.34 -14.94
CA PRO A 221 -3.88 21.21 -14.31
C PRO A 221 -3.62 19.88 -15.03
N GLN A 222 -3.60 19.86 -16.37
CA GLN A 222 -3.37 18.62 -17.10
C GLN A 222 -1.93 18.11 -16.97
N GLN A 223 -0.95 19.02 -16.96
CA GLN A 223 0.44 18.64 -16.73
C GLN A 223 0.61 18.00 -15.34
N ARG A 224 -0.08 18.55 -14.33
CA ARG A 224 -0.09 18.01 -12.97
C ARG A 224 -0.65 16.58 -12.91
N LEU A 225 -1.76 16.32 -13.61
CA LEU A 225 -2.35 14.97 -13.68
C LEU A 225 -1.46 13.99 -14.44
N GLN A 226 -0.84 14.42 -15.55
CA GLN A 226 0.10 13.60 -16.31
C GLN A 226 1.31 13.19 -15.45
N LEU A 227 1.94 14.13 -14.75
CA LEU A 227 3.05 13.86 -13.84
C LEU A 227 2.64 12.93 -12.69
N THR A 228 1.40 13.06 -12.20
CA THR A 228 0.83 12.15 -11.19
C THR A 228 0.69 10.73 -11.72
N GLY A 229 0.24 10.57 -12.97
CA GLY A 229 0.22 9.29 -13.67
C GLY A 229 1.61 8.70 -13.90
N ASP A 230 2.59 9.53 -14.29
CA ASP A 230 3.97 9.11 -14.53
C ASP A 230 4.67 8.66 -13.24
N ALA A 231 4.42 9.34 -12.11
CA ALA A 231 4.91 8.90 -10.81
C ALA A 231 4.34 7.53 -10.41
N GLN A 232 3.05 7.26 -10.65
CA GLN A 232 2.44 5.95 -10.39
C GLN A 232 3.09 4.85 -11.25
N ARG A 233 3.26 5.08 -12.57
CA ARG A 233 3.94 4.13 -13.46
C ARG A 233 5.36 3.86 -12.97
N TYR A 234 6.11 4.90 -12.63
CA TYR A 234 7.49 4.77 -12.18
C TYR A 234 7.62 3.97 -10.88
N LEU A 235 6.71 4.19 -9.91
CA LEU A 235 6.66 3.41 -8.66
C LEU A 235 6.42 1.92 -8.92
N ILE A 236 5.50 1.59 -9.85
CA ILE A 236 5.18 0.19 -10.20
C ILE A 236 6.27 -0.46 -11.05
N ASP A 237 6.85 0.26 -12.03
CA ASP A 237 7.93 -0.26 -12.88
C ASP A 237 9.19 -0.60 -12.06
N ASN A 238 9.46 0.17 -11.00
CA ASN A 238 10.54 -0.10 -10.04
C ASN A 238 10.12 -1.03 -8.89
N ALA A 239 8.89 -1.55 -8.93
CA ALA A 239 8.28 -2.37 -7.88
C ALA A 239 8.50 -1.81 -6.47
N TYR A 240 8.44 -0.49 -6.29
CA TYR A 240 8.60 0.13 -4.97
C TYR A 240 7.38 -0.10 -4.08
N VAL A 241 6.23 -0.38 -4.69
CA VAL A 241 4.94 -0.50 -4.02
C VAL A 241 4.17 -1.68 -4.60
N ILE A 242 3.48 -2.43 -3.74
CA ILE A 242 2.49 -3.45 -4.09
C ILE A 242 1.14 -2.96 -3.58
N PRO A 243 0.28 -2.38 -4.45
CA PRO A 243 -1.09 -2.02 -4.09
C PRO A 243 -1.95 -3.26 -3.82
N ILE A 244 -2.77 -3.22 -2.77
CA ILE A 244 -3.62 -4.35 -2.36
C ILE A 244 -5.10 -4.04 -2.60
N PHE A 245 -5.64 -3.01 -1.95
CA PHE A 245 -7.06 -2.64 -2.04
C PHE A 245 -7.27 -1.14 -1.90
N GLU A 246 -8.38 -0.62 -2.45
CA GLU A 246 -8.80 0.75 -2.15
C GLU A 246 -9.54 0.78 -0.81
N GLU A 247 -9.14 1.70 0.07
CA GLU A 247 -9.68 1.79 1.42
C GLU A 247 -10.82 2.84 1.50
N PRO A 248 -12.11 2.44 1.47
CA PRO A 248 -13.20 3.34 1.80
C PRO A 248 -13.32 3.59 3.30
N GLN A 249 -13.93 4.71 3.65
CA GLN A 249 -14.54 4.91 4.97
C GLN A 249 -15.94 4.30 4.97
N VAL A 250 -16.15 3.27 5.81
CA VAL A 250 -17.41 2.50 5.86
C VAL A 250 -18.24 2.91 7.06
N PHE A 251 -19.49 3.30 6.82
CA PHE A 251 -20.46 3.67 7.85
C PHE A 251 -21.77 2.92 7.66
N ALA A 252 -22.44 2.60 8.77
CA ALA A 252 -23.82 2.15 8.76
C ALA A 252 -24.73 3.29 9.23
N GLY A 253 -25.75 3.63 8.45
CA GLY A 253 -26.77 4.62 8.80
C GLY A 253 -28.14 3.97 8.92
N ALA A 254 -28.90 4.37 9.94
CA ALA A 254 -30.28 3.92 10.08
C ALA A 254 -31.12 4.38 8.88
N PRO A 255 -32.10 3.59 8.41
CA PRO A 255 -32.82 3.89 7.18
C PRO A 255 -33.62 5.20 7.24
N TRP A 256 -33.98 5.67 8.45
CA TRP A 256 -34.66 6.96 8.68
C TRP A 256 -33.69 8.15 8.76
N VAL A 257 -32.37 7.95 8.76
CA VAL A 257 -31.42 9.06 8.64
C VAL A 257 -31.20 9.33 7.16
N LYS A 258 -31.64 10.48 6.70
CA LYS A 258 -31.54 10.95 5.31
C LYS A 258 -30.54 12.09 5.21
N GLY A 259 -30.15 12.45 3.99
CA GLY A 259 -29.30 13.62 3.74
C GLY A 259 -27.84 13.50 4.20
N VAL A 260 -27.40 12.32 4.67
CA VAL A 260 -25.98 12.06 4.97
C VAL A 260 -25.17 12.14 3.69
N SER A 261 -24.11 12.94 3.71
CA SER A 261 -23.13 13.06 2.63
C SER A 261 -21.72 12.82 3.16
N PHE A 262 -20.74 12.75 2.26
CA PHE A 262 -19.33 12.54 2.60
C PHE A 262 -18.49 13.55 1.86
N GLU A 263 -17.50 14.10 2.54
CA GLU A 263 -16.49 14.95 1.89
C GLU A 263 -15.48 14.10 1.09
N ALA A 264 -14.53 14.76 0.43
CA ALA A 264 -13.68 14.15 -0.59
C ALA A 264 -12.76 13.03 -0.08
N VAL A 265 -12.45 12.95 1.23
CA VAL A 265 -11.71 11.83 1.83
C VAL A 265 -12.58 10.91 2.70
N GLY A 266 -13.89 10.96 2.50
CA GLY A 266 -14.82 10.00 3.08
C GLY A 266 -15.29 10.30 4.50
N ARG A 267 -14.99 11.48 5.08
CA ARG A 267 -15.57 11.85 6.37
C ARG A 267 -17.06 12.21 6.21
N PRO A 268 -17.93 11.77 7.12
CA PRO A 268 -19.35 12.06 7.02
C PRO A 268 -19.62 13.54 7.31
N SER A 269 -20.51 14.14 6.53
CA SER A 269 -21.10 15.44 6.79
C SER A 269 -22.58 15.26 7.14
N PHE A 270 -22.94 15.76 8.32
CA PHE A 270 -24.31 15.72 8.84
C PHE A 270 -25.05 17.05 8.69
N TYR A 271 -24.45 18.05 8.05
CA TYR A 271 -25.05 19.38 7.93
C TYR A 271 -26.41 19.36 7.20
N GLY A 272 -26.51 18.55 6.14
CA GLY A 272 -27.77 18.32 5.41
C GLY A 272 -28.58 17.13 5.91
N ALA A 273 -28.17 16.48 6.99
CA ALA A 273 -28.83 15.28 7.47
C ALA A 273 -30.12 15.61 8.22
N TRP A 274 -31.13 14.76 8.05
CA TRP A 274 -32.43 14.89 8.72
C TRP A 274 -33.00 13.50 9.04
N LEU A 275 -33.97 13.46 9.96
CA LEU A 275 -34.64 12.24 10.37
C LEU A 275 -36.03 12.17 9.74
N ASP A 276 -36.28 11.11 8.98
CA ASP A 276 -37.62 10.78 8.49
C ASP A 276 -38.49 10.25 9.63
N LYS A 277 -39.80 10.39 9.52
CA LYS A 277 -40.72 9.80 10.52
C LYS A 277 -40.60 8.28 10.44
N HIS A 278 -40.35 7.66 11.59
CA HIS A 278 -40.13 6.23 11.78
C HIS A 278 -41.31 5.60 12.53
#